data_AF-A0A2N1MKB6-F1
#
_entry.id   AF-A0A2N1MKB6-F1
#
_cell.length_a   1.000
_cell.length_b   1.000
_cell.length_c   1.000
_cell.angle_alpha   90.00
_cell.angle_beta   90.00
_cell.angle_gamma   90.00
#
_symmetry.space_group_name_H-M   'P 1'
#
loop_
_entity.id
_entity.type
_entity.pdbx_description
1 polymer ?
#
loop_
_entity_poly.entity_id
_entity_poly.type
_entity_poly.pdbx_seq_one_letter_code
_entity_poly.pdbx_strand_id
1 'polypeptide(L)' 'MKISRVKSPSYAIYNNYYGNCGFKFGDSCLYMQDSILYVNNVNTRQDSYYEQKLKCTGTYTIDEIEAFRVVSQE' A
#
# COMPACT_ATOMS: atom_id res chain seq x y z
N MET A 1 -0.90 12.59 -1.40
CA MET A 1 -0.94 11.60 -2.50
C MET A 1 -2.32 10.96 -2.52
N LYS A 2 -2.96 10.79 -3.68
CA LYS A 2 -4.22 10.04 -3.78
C LYS A 2 -3.95 8.70 -4.46
N ILE A 3 -4.20 7.61 -3.74
CA ILE A 3 -4.04 6.24 -4.23
C ILE A 3 -5.42 5.62 -4.46
N SER A 4 -5.54 4.75 -5.45
CA SER A 4 -6.79 4.01 -5.70
C SER A 4 -6.85 2.75 -4.83
N ARG A 5 -7.93 1.97 -4.96
CA ARG A 5 -8.06 0.69 -4.25
C ARG A 5 -7.18 -0.37 -4.89
N VAL A 6 -6.75 -1.35 -4.10
CA VAL A 6 -6.11 -2.57 -4.60
C VAL A 6 -7.18 -3.47 -5.25
N LYS A 7 -6.93 -3.98 -6.45
CA LYS A 7 -7.88 -4.76 -7.27
C LYS A 7 -8.28 -6.10 -6.66
N SER A 8 -7.34 -6.80 -6.04
CA SER A 8 -7.55 -8.17 -5.57
C SER A 8 -7.36 -8.26 -4.06
N PRO A 9 -8.32 -8.89 -3.33
CA PRO A 9 -8.24 -9.08 -1.88
C PRO A 9 -6.96 -9.77 -1.42
N SER A 10 -6.41 -10.68 -2.24
CA SER A 10 -5.16 -11.40 -1.95
C SER A 10 -3.94 -10.47 -1.82
N TYR A 11 -4.05 -9.23 -2.32
CA TYR A 11 -3.00 -8.21 -2.26
C TYR A 11 -3.43 -6.95 -1.48
N ALA A 12 -4.66 -6.94 -0.96
CA ALA A 12 -5.23 -5.79 -0.27
C ALA A 12 -4.68 -5.63 1.15
N ILE A 13 -4.22 -6.70 1.79
CA ILE A 13 -3.29 -6.67 2.92
C ILE A 13 -2.39 -7.88 2.68
N TYR A 14 -1.32 -7.67 1.92
CA TYR A 14 -0.47 -8.79 1.55
C TYR A 14 0.29 -9.24 2.79
N ASN A 15 0.11 -10.51 3.12
CA ASN A 15 0.65 -11.20 4.27
C ASN A 15 2.12 -10.80 4.54
N ASN A 16 2.40 -10.24 5.72
CA ASN A 16 3.75 -9.83 6.16
C ASN A 16 4.67 -11.03 6.49
N TYR A 17 4.34 -12.23 6.01
CA TYR A 17 5.02 -13.49 6.35
C TYR A 17 6.53 -13.50 6.05
N TYR A 18 7.04 -12.56 5.24
CA TYR A 18 8.43 -12.53 4.77
C TYR A 18 9.14 -11.17 4.94
N GLY A 19 8.61 -10.22 5.71
CA GLY A 19 9.25 -8.90 5.83
C GLY A 19 8.95 -8.15 7.13
N ASN A 20 9.94 -7.38 7.59
CA ASN A 20 9.82 -6.39 8.67
C ASN A 20 8.98 -5.18 8.21
N CYS A 21 7.74 -5.44 7.78
CA CYS A 21 6.84 -4.39 7.31
C CYS A 21 5.70 -4.17 8.29
N GLY A 22 5.35 -2.91 8.53
CA GLY A 22 4.14 -2.56 9.32
C GLY A 22 2.87 -2.87 8.54
N PHE A 23 2.87 -2.57 7.24
CA PHE A 23 1.84 -2.94 6.28
C PHE A 23 2.43 -3.08 4.87
N LYS A 24 1.75 -3.85 4.01
CA LYS A 24 2.13 -4.03 2.60
C LYS A 24 0.86 -4.18 1.74
N PHE A 25 0.78 -3.37 0.70
CA PHE A 25 -0.32 -3.32 -0.27
C PHE A 25 0.19 -3.51 -1.69
N GLY A 26 -0.59 -4.21 -2.51
CA GLY A 26 -0.33 -4.37 -3.94
C GLY A 26 1.04 -4.99 -4.23
N ASP A 27 1.41 -6.04 -3.49
CA ASP A 27 2.71 -6.71 -3.60
C ASP A 27 3.93 -5.75 -3.59
N SER A 28 4.03 -4.95 -2.53
CA SER A 28 5.14 -4.01 -2.29
C SER A 28 5.10 -2.76 -3.18
N CYS A 29 3.97 -2.50 -3.84
CA CYS A 29 3.70 -1.18 -4.43
C CYS A 29 3.64 -0.07 -3.37
N LEU A 30 3.07 -0.38 -2.20
CA LEU A 30 2.97 0.54 -1.07
C LEU A 30 3.21 -0.24 0.22
N TYR A 31 4.30 0.06 0.92
CA TYR A 31 4.63 -0.66 2.16
C TYR A 31 5.36 0.25 3.15
N MET A 32 5.19 -0.06 4.43
CA MET A 32 5.92 0.57 5.52
C MET A 32 6.98 -0.39 6.03
N GLN A 33 8.19 0.10 6.25
CA GLN A 33 9.23 -0.55 7.03
C GLN A 33 9.83 0.49 7.96
N ASP A 34 9.90 0.16 9.26
CA ASP A 34 10.22 1.12 10.32
C ASP A 34 9.35 2.38 10.20
N SER A 35 9.91 3.59 10.29
CA SER A 35 9.16 4.85 10.10
C SER A 35 9.15 5.34 8.64
N ILE A 36 9.37 4.44 7.67
CA ILE A 36 9.51 4.81 6.25
C ILE A 36 8.40 4.18 5.42
N LEU A 37 7.68 5.03 4.68
CA LEU A 37 6.73 4.66 3.64
C LEU A 37 7.43 4.59 2.29
N TYR A 38 7.40 3.42 1.68
CA TYR A 38 7.89 3.17 0.33
C TYR A 38 6.71 3.12 -0.63
N VAL A 39 6.79 3.94 -1.68
CA VAL A 39 5.85 3.95 -2.81
C VAL A 39 6.64 3.49 -4.03
N ASN A 40 6.50 2.21 -4.37
CA ASN A 40 7.20 1.59 -5.47
C ASN A 40 6.25 1.43 -6.66
N ASN A 41 6.57 2.11 -7.74
CA ASN A 41 5.77 2.18 -8.98
C ASN A 41 6.72 2.05 -10.18
N VAL A 42 7.70 1.17 -10.04
CA VAL A 42 8.69 0.96 -11.09
C VAL A 42 8.17 -0.17 -11.95
N ASN A 43 7.58 0.18 -13.11
CA ASN A 43 7.48 -0.54 -14.40
C ASN A 43 7.66 -2.07 -14.40
N THR A 44 7.15 -2.73 -13.37
CA THR A 44 7.17 -4.17 -13.17
C THR A 44 5.71 -4.59 -13.10
N ARG A 45 5.44 -5.89 -13.15
CA ARG A 45 4.06 -6.43 -13.15
C ARG A 45 3.19 -5.96 -11.96
N GLN A 46 3.79 -5.26 -11.00
CA GLN A 46 3.22 -4.68 -9.80
C GLN A 46 2.23 -3.52 -10.05
N ASP A 47 2.29 -2.84 -11.20
CA ASP A 47 1.29 -1.83 -11.62
C ASP A 47 -0.14 -2.41 -11.76
N SER A 48 -0.27 -3.73 -11.86
CA SER A 48 -1.55 -4.39 -12.05
C SER A 48 -2.40 -4.50 -10.78
N TYR A 49 -1.83 -4.24 -9.60
CA TYR A 49 -2.52 -4.49 -8.33
C TYR A 49 -3.46 -3.37 -7.90
N TYR A 50 -3.37 -2.16 -8.45
CA TYR A 50 -4.30 -1.06 -8.15
C TYR A 50 -5.31 -0.83 -9.28
N GLU A 51 -6.54 -0.41 -8.94
CA GLU A 51 -7.58 -0.06 -9.91
C GLU A 51 -7.08 1.00 -10.89
N GLN A 52 -6.42 2.02 -10.37
CA GLN A 52 -5.69 3.02 -11.11
C GLN A 52 -4.21 2.95 -10.72
N LYS A 53 -3.33 3.04 -11.72
CA LYS A 53 -1.89 3.06 -11.47
C LYS A 53 -1.53 4.09 -10.41
N LEU A 54 -0.61 3.72 -9.51
CA LEU A 54 0.12 4.71 -8.74
C LEU A 54 0.79 5.65 -9.75
N LYS A 55 0.78 6.96 -9.51
CA LYS A 55 1.36 7.95 -10.45
C LYS A 55 2.65 8.57 -9.89
N CYS A 56 3.25 7.90 -8.92
CA CYS A 56 4.35 8.42 -8.14
C CYS A 56 5.20 7.27 -7.62
N THR A 57 6.50 7.52 -7.52
CA THR A 57 7.47 6.71 -6.79
C THR A 57 8.07 7.58 -5.69
N GLY A 58 8.51 6.98 -4.61
CA GLY A 58 9.24 7.73 -3.58
C GLY A 58 9.34 7.01 -2.25
N THR A 59 10.11 7.64 -1.38
CA THR A 59 10.37 7.21 -0.02
C THR A 59 10.04 8.39 0.89
N TYR A 60 9.21 8.16 1.90
CA TYR A 60 8.68 9.21 2.77
C TYR A 60 8.85 8.79 4.22
N THR A 61 9.27 9.71 5.09
CA THR A 61 9.20 9.49 6.54
C THR A 61 7.75 9.65 6.99
N ILE A 62 7.28 8.70 7.79
CA ILE A 62 5.96 8.72 8.40
C ILE A 62 6.04 9.53 9.69
N ASP A 63 5.21 10.56 9.79
CA ASP A 63 5.01 11.34 11.02
C ASP A 63 3.88 10.73 11.87
N GLU A 64 2.77 10.37 11.23
CA GLU A 64 1.58 9.81 11.88
C GLU A 64 0.85 8.79 10.99
N ILE A 65 0.14 7.84 11.60
CA ILE A 65 -0.75 6.87 10.93
C ILE A 65 -2.10 6.85 11.66
N GLU A 66 -3.18 7.04 10.91
CA GLU A 66 -4.55 6.87 11.39
C GLU A 66 -5.28 5.75 10.63
N ALA A 67 -6.11 4.99 11.31
CA ALA A 67 -6.93 3.92 10.72
C ALA A 67 -8.38 4.03 11.19
N PHE A 68 -9.31 3.96 10.23
CA PHE A 68 -10.73 4.12 10.49
C PHE A 68 -11.49 2.86 10.08
N ARG A 69 -12.41 2.40 10.94
CA ARG A 69 -13.35 1.35 10.60
C ARG A 69 -14.53 1.96 9.85
N VAL A 70 -14.85 1.45 8.67
CA VAL A 70 -16.09 1.79 7.97
C VAL A 70 -17.24 0.97 8.56
N VAL A 71 -18.30 1.63 8.99
CA VAL A 71 -19.55 1.02 9.44
C VAL A 71 -20.68 1.42 8.50
N SER A 72 -21.60 0.50 8.21
CA SER A 72 -22.83 0.84 7.49
C SER A 72 -23.68 1.78 8.35
N GLN A 73 -24.30 2.78 7.73
CA GLN A 73 -25.41 3.48 8.36
C GLN A 73 -26.61 2.54 8.35
N GLU A 74 -27.16 2.27 9.53
CA GLU A 74 -28.44 1.57 9.70
C GLU A 74 -29.61 2.43 9.23
#